data_AF-A0A6P0ZR79-F1
#
_entry.id   AF-A0A6P0ZR79-F1
#
_cell.length_a   1.000
_cell.length_b   1.000
_cell.length_c   1.000
_cell.angle_alpha   90.00
_cell.angle_beta   90.00
_cell.angle_gamma   90.00
#
_symmetry.space_group_name_H-M   'P 1'
#
loop_
_entity.id
_entity.type
_entity.pdbx_description
1 polymer ?
#
loop_
_entity_poly.entity_id
_entity_poly.type
_entity_poly.pdbx_seq_one_letter_code
_entity_poly.pdbx_strand_id
1 'polypeptide(L)'
;MFMVNFWLAIGVLGLGSILWVELVRDFYHLLSHHWKPLYRLHVWHHRVFRQDLTAVSDTIYRQAHWRNDVPEALVMLMLGLVLWWLAYTWTPDMHWAALAGSVYSMVFLFGAIARGYGIKGADKLTDGTHLPGPFLCPPSGWMVNRSYHWRHHFDNQKAYYGGTLTLVDKLMGTALSLQGKTIAVTGASGTLGQSLLYHLQQRGAKVIALTSQEQTVTLSVNGESLPVKTFTWQVSKESELAPHLENLDILILNHGINVHQERTADAIAKSYEVNTLSSWRLLEMFLSTVRTNQDIARKEVWVNTSEAEVSPAFSPLYELSKRTLGDLVTLRRLDAPCVVRKLILGPFKSNLNPIGVMSADWVAQQILNLATRDVRNIIVTINPITYLAFPVKEFFVSLYYRLFSH
;
A
#
# COMPACT_ATOMS: atom_id res chain seq x y z
N MET A 1 -38.21 19.26 2.27
CA MET A 1 -37.12 19.05 3.26
C MET A 1 -37.26 17.72 3.99
N PHE A 2 -38.40 17.39 4.61
CA PHE A 2 -38.63 16.10 5.30
C PHE A 2 -38.44 14.86 4.40
N MET A 3 -38.99 14.84 3.19
CA MET A 3 -38.86 13.71 2.26
C MET A 3 -37.40 13.49 1.80
N VAL A 4 -36.63 14.56 1.61
CA VAL A 4 -35.19 14.48 1.26
C VAL A 4 -34.39 13.87 2.41
N ASN A 5 -34.68 14.28 3.65
CA ASN A 5 -34.03 13.74 4.84
C ASN A 5 -34.36 12.26 5.06
N PHE A 6 -35.60 11.85 4.75
CA PHE A 6 -36.03 10.45 4.84
C PHE A 6 -35.29 9.56 3.84
N TRP A 7 -35.23 9.94 2.55
CA TRP A 7 -34.49 9.17 1.54
C TRP A 7 -32.99 9.15 1.80
N LEU A 8 -32.43 10.26 2.32
CA LEU A 8 -31.04 10.31 2.73
C LEU A 8 -30.77 9.34 3.90
N ALA A 9 -31.64 9.30 4.90
CA ALA A 9 -31.54 8.37 6.01
C ALA A 9 -31.63 6.90 5.56
N ILE A 10 -32.54 6.58 4.62
CA ILE A 10 -32.62 5.25 3.98
C ILE A 10 -31.32 4.90 3.28
N GLY A 11 -30.78 5.83 2.48
CA GLY A 11 -29.52 5.62 1.77
C GLY A 11 -28.35 5.35 2.72
N VAL A 12 -28.24 6.14 3.79
CA VAL A 12 -27.21 5.97 4.84
C VAL A 12 -27.38 4.63 5.55
N LEU A 13 -28.60 4.25 5.93
CA LEU A 13 -28.86 2.98 6.61
C LEU A 13 -28.58 1.78 5.70
N GLY A 14 -28.99 1.85 4.44
CA GLY A 14 -28.74 0.82 3.43
C GLY A 14 -27.25 0.61 3.16
N LEU A 15 -26.53 1.67 2.81
CA LEU A 15 -25.07 1.61 2.59
C LEU A 15 -24.31 1.25 3.86
N GLY A 16 -24.75 1.79 5.01
CA GLY A 16 -24.19 1.46 6.32
C GLY A 16 -24.35 -0.02 6.67
N SER A 17 -25.47 -0.65 6.30
CA SER A 17 -25.68 -2.09 6.51
C SER A 17 -24.79 -2.97 5.63
N ILE A 18 -24.47 -2.53 4.41
CA ILE A 18 -23.51 -3.22 3.53
C ILE A 18 -22.10 -3.10 4.10
N LEU A 19 -21.70 -1.88 4.50
CA LEU A 19 -20.41 -1.66 5.15
C LEU A 19 -20.27 -2.47 6.44
N TRP A 20 -21.35 -2.59 7.22
CA TRP A 20 -21.39 -3.40 8.43
C TRP A 20 -21.04 -4.87 8.17
N VAL A 21 -21.70 -5.52 7.20
CA VAL A 21 -21.43 -6.94 6.92
C VAL A 21 -20.05 -7.17 6.31
N GLU A 22 -19.51 -6.20 5.57
CA GLU A 22 -18.11 -6.20 5.11
C GLU A 22 -17.12 -6.14 6.28
N LEU A 23 -17.35 -5.23 7.24
CA LEU A 23 -16.54 -5.17 8.46
C LEU A 23 -16.62 -6.48 9.24
N VAL A 24 -17.82 -7.06 9.38
CA VAL A 24 -18.01 -8.36 10.02
C VAL A 24 -17.14 -9.43 9.36
N ARG A 25 -17.13 -9.49 8.03
CA ARG A 25 -16.30 -10.46 7.30
C ARG A 25 -14.81 -10.22 7.54
N ASP A 26 -14.35 -8.99 7.39
CA ASP A 26 -12.93 -8.65 7.60
C ASP A 26 -12.48 -8.98 9.03
N PHE A 27 -13.31 -8.71 10.04
CA PHE A 27 -13.04 -9.09 11.42
C PHE A 27 -13.07 -10.60 11.64
N TYR A 28 -14.02 -11.32 11.03
CA TYR A 28 -14.04 -12.78 11.06
C TYR A 28 -12.74 -13.36 10.48
N HIS A 29 -12.29 -12.80 9.36
CA HIS A 29 -11.07 -13.20 8.66
C HIS A 29 -9.81 -12.91 9.51
N LEU A 30 -9.70 -11.70 10.06
CA LEU A 30 -8.64 -11.32 11.01
C LEU A 30 -8.62 -12.29 12.22
N LEU A 31 -9.77 -12.49 12.86
CA LEU A 31 -9.88 -13.40 14.01
C LEU A 31 -9.51 -14.83 13.64
N SER A 32 -9.79 -15.26 12.40
CA SER A 32 -9.41 -16.58 11.91
C SER A 32 -7.91 -16.81 11.88
N HIS A 33 -7.08 -15.76 11.75
CA HIS A 33 -5.63 -15.88 11.85
C HIS A 33 -5.07 -15.87 13.27
N HIS A 34 -5.88 -15.44 14.26
CA HIS A 34 -5.46 -15.30 15.65
C HIS A 34 -6.11 -16.30 16.60
N TRP A 35 -7.27 -16.86 16.25
CA TRP A 35 -8.04 -17.77 17.09
C TRP A 35 -8.15 -19.18 16.48
N LYS A 36 -7.55 -20.16 17.15
CA LYS A 36 -7.40 -21.54 16.66
C LYS A 36 -8.68 -22.22 16.13
N PRO A 37 -9.86 -22.09 16.77
CA PRO A 37 -11.09 -22.71 16.26
C PRO A 37 -11.48 -22.19 14.88
N LEU A 38 -11.43 -20.88 14.67
CA LEU A 38 -11.71 -20.26 13.36
C LEU A 38 -10.60 -20.57 12.36
N TYR A 39 -9.33 -20.58 12.78
CA TYR A 39 -8.22 -20.97 11.90
C TYR A 39 -8.39 -22.36 11.29
N ARG A 40 -8.95 -23.33 12.02
CA ARG A 40 -9.20 -24.69 11.49
C ARG A 40 -10.16 -24.72 10.32
N LEU A 41 -11.09 -23.77 10.27
CA LEU A 41 -11.99 -23.55 9.14
C LEU A 41 -11.26 -22.78 8.05
N HIS A 42 -10.64 -21.66 8.43
CA HIS A 42 -10.02 -20.72 7.50
C HIS A 42 -8.79 -21.27 6.76
N VAL A 43 -8.02 -22.17 7.36
CA VAL A 43 -6.87 -22.80 6.69
C VAL A 43 -7.27 -23.55 5.41
N TRP A 44 -8.55 -23.94 5.26
CA TRP A 44 -9.02 -24.51 4.00
C TRP A 44 -8.90 -23.53 2.85
N HIS A 45 -9.17 -22.24 3.07
CA HIS A 45 -8.99 -21.17 2.09
C HIS A 45 -7.55 -21.12 1.56
N HIS A 46 -6.56 -21.12 2.45
CA HIS A 46 -5.13 -21.07 2.12
C HIS A 46 -4.60 -22.35 1.44
N ARG A 47 -5.33 -23.47 1.55
CA ARG A 47 -4.94 -24.76 0.94
C ARG A 47 -5.44 -24.91 -0.50
N VAL A 48 -6.38 -24.06 -0.93
CA VAL A 48 -7.07 -24.25 -2.22
C VAL A 48 -6.15 -23.96 -3.39
N PHE A 49 -5.30 -22.94 -3.30
CA PHE A 49 -4.65 -22.35 -4.45
C PHE A 49 -3.14 -22.54 -4.45
N ARG A 50 -2.58 -22.71 -5.66
CA ARG A 50 -1.14 -22.52 -5.92
C ARG A 50 -0.85 -21.03 -6.12
N GLN A 51 0.43 -20.66 -6.20
CA GLN A 51 0.85 -19.25 -6.38
C GLN A 51 0.33 -18.61 -7.69
N ASP A 52 -0.04 -19.39 -8.70
CA ASP A 52 -0.65 -18.89 -9.94
C ASP A 52 -2.20 -18.78 -9.85
N LEU A 53 -2.75 -18.97 -8.63
CA LEU A 53 -4.17 -19.03 -8.30
C LEU A 53 -4.92 -20.20 -8.96
N THR A 54 -4.21 -21.20 -9.49
CA THR A 54 -4.87 -22.44 -9.90
C THR A 54 -5.25 -23.28 -8.69
N ALA A 55 -6.44 -23.90 -8.73
CA ALA A 55 -6.87 -24.79 -7.66
C ALA A 55 -5.99 -26.06 -7.62
N VAL A 56 -5.58 -26.47 -6.42
CA VAL A 56 -4.75 -27.66 -6.20
C VAL A 56 -5.50 -28.93 -6.59
N SER A 57 -6.80 -29.00 -6.30
CA SER A 57 -7.71 -30.04 -6.78
C SER A 57 -9.17 -29.58 -6.68
N ASP A 58 -10.05 -30.12 -7.52
CA ASP A 58 -11.49 -29.85 -7.45
C ASP A 58 -12.09 -30.25 -6.09
N THR A 59 -11.66 -31.38 -5.54
CA THR A 59 -12.16 -31.87 -4.25
C THR A 59 -11.82 -30.91 -3.10
N ILE A 60 -10.56 -30.45 -3.03
CA ILE A 60 -10.15 -29.48 -1.99
C ILE A 60 -10.86 -28.15 -2.19
N TYR A 61 -10.97 -27.67 -3.45
CA TYR A 61 -11.68 -26.45 -3.80
C TYR A 61 -13.12 -26.46 -3.26
N ARG A 62 -13.88 -27.51 -3.59
CA ARG A 62 -15.27 -27.66 -3.15
C ARG A 62 -15.40 -27.79 -1.64
N GLN A 63 -14.51 -28.55 -1.00
CA GLN A 63 -14.51 -28.69 0.46
C GLN A 63 -14.18 -27.38 1.18
N ALA A 64 -13.31 -26.55 0.61
CA ALA A 64 -12.95 -25.28 1.23
C ALA A 64 -14.13 -24.31 1.29
N HIS A 65 -14.98 -24.27 0.28
CA HIS A 65 -16.19 -23.44 0.33
C HIS A 65 -17.15 -23.88 1.44
N TRP A 66 -17.34 -25.19 1.63
CA TRP A 66 -18.18 -25.69 2.73
C TRP A 66 -17.57 -25.46 4.11
N ARG A 67 -16.24 -25.49 4.22
CA ARG A 67 -15.54 -25.40 5.51
C ARG A 67 -15.16 -23.99 5.91
N ASN A 68 -15.00 -23.06 4.98
CA ASN A 68 -14.63 -21.66 5.23
C ASN A 68 -15.73 -20.69 4.78
N ASP A 69 -15.98 -20.60 3.47
CA ASP A 69 -16.77 -19.51 2.89
C ASP A 69 -18.24 -19.55 3.33
N VAL A 70 -18.85 -20.74 3.41
CA VAL A 70 -20.24 -20.88 3.88
C VAL A 70 -20.37 -20.46 5.35
N PRO A 71 -19.56 -20.98 6.30
CA PRO A 71 -19.55 -20.49 7.68
C PRO A 71 -19.35 -18.98 7.81
N GLU A 72 -18.39 -18.41 7.06
CA GLU A 72 -18.14 -16.96 7.07
C GLU A 72 -19.36 -16.16 6.58
N ALA A 73 -19.95 -16.54 5.44
CA ALA A 73 -21.13 -15.89 4.90
C ALA A 73 -22.37 -16.03 5.80
N LEU A 74 -22.50 -17.15 6.53
CA LEU A 74 -23.55 -17.33 7.54
C LEU A 74 -23.37 -16.37 8.73
N VAL A 75 -22.13 -16.12 9.17
CA VAL A 75 -21.84 -15.12 10.22
C VAL A 75 -22.18 -13.72 9.72
N MET A 76 -21.81 -13.38 8.48
CA MET A 76 -22.20 -12.10 7.85
C MET A 76 -23.72 -11.93 7.80
N LEU A 77 -24.45 -12.96 7.37
CA LEU A 77 -25.91 -12.93 7.29
C LEU A 77 -26.54 -12.77 8.68
N MET A 78 -26.09 -13.57 9.66
CA MET A 78 -26.60 -13.52 11.02
C MET A 78 -26.41 -12.13 11.65
N LEU A 79 -25.20 -11.56 11.57
CA LEU A 79 -24.93 -10.23 12.11
C LEU A 79 -25.56 -9.10 11.29
N GLY A 80 -25.83 -9.32 10.00
CA GLY A 80 -26.67 -8.43 9.18
C GLY A 80 -28.13 -8.41 9.65
N LEU A 81 -28.69 -9.58 9.98
CA LEU A 81 -30.05 -9.70 10.53
C LEU A 81 -30.17 -9.11 11.94
N VAL A 82 -29.12 -9.17 12.76
CA VAL A 82 -29.08 -8.45 14.05
C VAL A 82 -29.17 -6.94 13.84
N LEU A 83 -28.41 -6.38 12.89
CA LEU A 83 -28.49 -4.95 12.57
C LEU A 83 -29.88 -4.55 12.07
N TRP A 84 -30.50 -5.39 11.22
CA TRP A 84 -31.87 -5.20 10.79
C TRP A 84 -32.86 -5.23 11.96
N TRP A 85 -32.72 -6.17 12.89
CA TRP A 85 -33.57 -6.26 14.07
C TRP A 85 -33.44 -5.00 14.95
N LEU A 86 -32.22 -4.49 15.15
CA LEU A 86 -32.00 -3.22 15.85
C LEU A 86 -32.70 -2.05 15.12
N ALA A 87 -32.57 -1.97 13.80
CA ALA A 87 -33.26 -0.97 13.00
C ALA A 87 -34.79 -1.12 13.09
N TYR A 88 -35.31 -2.35 13.13
CA TYR A 88 -36.73 -2.61 13.33
C TYR A 88 -37.22 -2.06 14.68
N THR A 89 -36.40 -2.16 15.73
CA THR A 89 -36.75 -1.63 17.07
C THR A 89 -36.64 -0.12 17.21
N TRP A 90 -35.64 0.52 16.58
CA TRP A 90 -35.35 1.95 16.79
C TRP A 90 -35.81 2.86 15.65
N THR A 91 -35.91 2.34 14.44
CA THR A 91 -36.29 3.07 13.22
C THR A 91 -37.29 2.27 12.38
N PRO A 92 -38.48 1.93 12.91
CA PRO A 92 -39.43 1.03 12.27
C PRO A 92 -39.93 1.50 10.89
N ASP A 93 -39.92 2.80 10.59
CA ASP A 93 -40.34 3.26 9.25
C ASP A 93 -39.24 3.05 8.17
N MET A 94 -38.02 2.74 8.58
CA MET A 94 -36.82 2.68 7.72
C MET A 94 -36.09 1.34 7.80
N HIS A 95 -36.48 0.43 8.70
CA HIS A 95 -35.74 -0.79 8.99
C HIS A 95 -35.45 -1.67 7.77
N TRP A 96 -36.35 -1.65 6.78
CA TRP A 96 -36.21 -2.43 5.55
C TRP A 96 -34.94 -2.06 4.79
N ALA A 97 -34.45 -0.82 4.90
CA ALA A 97 -33.20 -0.39 4.28
C ALA A 97 -31.99 -1.19 4.83
N ALA A 98 -32.01 -1.56 6.11
CA ALA A 98 -30.96 -2.37 6.74
C ALA A 98 -30.91 -3.82 6.22
N LEU A 99 -31.94 -4.31 5.50
CA LEU A 99 -31.89 -5.61 4.83
C LEU A 99 -30.92 -5.63 3.65
N ALA A 100 -30.50 -4.47 3.13
CA ALA A 100 -29.54 -4.40 2.02
C ALA A 100 -28.24 -5.19 2.33
N GLY A 101 -27.70 -5.04 3.55
CA GLY A 101 -26.55 -5.82 4.00
C GLY A 101 -26.82 -7.32 4.08
N SER A 102 -28.02 -7.74 4.48
CA SER A 102 -28.40 -9.16 4.51
C SER A 102 -28.51 -9.75 3.10
N VAL A 103 -29.15 -9.03 2.18
CA VAL A 103 -29.24 -9.42 0.75
C VAL A 103 -27.84 -9.49 0.13
N TYR A 104 -26.96 -8.55 0.45
CA TYR A 104 -25.57 -8.57 0.04
C TYR A 104 -24.84 -9.82 0.54
N SER A 105 -24.97 -10.17 1.83
CA SER A 105 -24.40 -11.40 2.39
C SER A 105 -24.91 -12.68 1.72
N MET A 106 -26.18 -12.69 1.26
CA MET A 106 -26.73 -13.84 0.53
C MET A 106 -26.00 -14.10 -0.80
N VAL A 107 -25.44 -13.07 -1.46
CA VAL A 107 -24.64 -13.26 -2.67
C VAL A 107 -23.39 -14.10 -2.38
N PHE A 108 -22.71 -13.84 -1.27
CA PHE A 108 -21.56 -14.65 -0.83
C PHE A 108 -21.99 -16.05 -0.41
N LEU A 109 -23.08 -16.18 0.34
CA LEU A 109 -23.57 -17.47 0.81
C LEU A 109 -23.96 -18.38 -0.37
N PHE A 110 -24.80 -17.90 -1.28
CA PHE A 110 -25.22 -18.67 -2.44
C PHE A 110 -24.08 -18.92 -3.42
N GLY A 111 -23.16 -17.97 -3.59
CA GLY A 111 -21.94 -18.17 -4.36
C GLY A 111 -21.07 -19.30 -3.79
N ALA A 112 -20.82 -19.28 -2.47
CA ALA A 112 -20.07 -20.32 -1.78
C ALA A 112 -20.75 -21.70 -1.88
N ILE A 113 -22.07 -21.76 -1.72
CA ILE A 113 -22.86 -23.00 -1.90
C ILE A 113 -22.74 -23.52 -3.34
N ALA A 114 -22.91 -22.65 -4.34
CA ALA A 114 -22.81 -23.01 -5.75
C ALA A 114 -21.42 -23.57 -6.10
N ARG A 115 -20.35 -22.93 -5.62
CA ARG A 115 -18.98 -23.42 -5.77
C ARG A 115 -18.74 -24.73 -5.03
N GLY A 116 -19.26 -24.87 -3.81
CA GLY A 116 -19.19 -26.11 -3.04
C GLY A 116 -19.88 -27.31 -3.71
N TYR A 117 -21.01 -27.06 -4.40
CA TYR A 117 -21.68 -28.07 -5.22
C TYR A 117 -20.98 -28.36 -6.55
N GLY A 118 -20.05 -27.51 -7.00
CA GLY A 118 -19.34 -27.67 -8.27
C GLY A 118 -20.16 -27.20 -9.48
N ILE A 119 -21.04 -26.21 -9.31
CA ILE A 119 -21.80 -25.63 -10.42
C ILE A 119 -20.84 -24.96 -11.40
N LYS A 120 -20.87 -25.38 -12.66
CA LYS A 120 -19.97 -24.90 -13.72
C LYS A 120 -20.07 -23.38 -13.89
N GLY A 121 -18.95 -22.67 -13.78
CA GLY A 121 -18.86 -21.22 -13.96
C GLY A 121 -19.20 -20.39 -12.72
N ALA A 122 -19.58 -21.01 -11.60
CA ALA A 122 -19.84 -20.30 -10.35
C ALA A 122 -18.59 -19.59 -9.82
N ASP A 123 -17.40 -20.20 -9.99
CA ASP A 123 -16.09 -19.64 -9.71
C ASP A 123 -15.88 -18.31 -10.45
N LYS A 124 -16.14 -18.28 -11.77
CA LYS A 124 -15.95 -17.08 -12.59
C LYS A 124 -16.88 -15.93 -12.22
N LEU A 125 -18.08 -16.25 -11.76
CA LEU A 125 -19.09 -15.26 -11.41
C LEU A 125 -18.92 -14.71 -10.00
N THR A 126 -18.43 -15.52 -9.06
CA THR A 126 -18.48 -15.20 -7.62
C THR A 126 -17.11 -15.15 -6.94
N ASP A 127 -16.04 -15.59 -7.63
CA ASP A 127 -14.69 -15.72 -7.08
C ASP A 127 -13.63 -14.97 -7.90
N GLY A 128 -13.95 -13.74 -8.32
CA GLY A 128 -13.12 -12.97 -9.24
C GLY A 128 -11.68 -12.72 -8.76
N THR A 129 -11.44 -12.69 -7.45
CA THR A 129 -10.12 -12.45 -6.85
C THR A 129 -9.20 -13.67 -6.91
N HIS A 130 -9.74 -14.87 -7.17
CA HIS A 130 -8.97 -16.12 -7.28
C HIS A 130 -8.85 -16.64 -8.70
N LEU A 131 -9.27 -15.88 -9.71
CA LEU A 131 -9.10 -16.32 -11.09
C LEU A 131 -7.61 -16.48 -11.43
N PRO A 132 -7.21 -17.57 -12.13
CA PRO A 132 -5.83 -17.78 -12.53
C PRO A 132 -5.42 -16.84 -13.68
N GLY A 133 -4.11 -16.78 -13.95
CA GLY A 133 -3.53 -16.02 -15.06
C GLY A 133 -2.77 -14.76 -14.63
N PRO A 134 -2.30 -13.94 -15.57
CA PRO A 134 -1.46 -12.78 -15.26
C PRO A 134 -2.22 -11.71 -14.48
N PHE A 135 -1.52 -11.01 -13.58
CA PHE A 135 -2.02 -9.79 -12.96
C PHE A 135 -1.86 -8.62 -13.92
N LEU A 136 -2.93 -7.86 -14.09
CA LEU A 136 -2.97 -6.71 -15.00
C LEU A 136 -2.71 -5.39 -14.29
N CYS A 137 -2.84 -5.39 -12.96
CA CYS A 137 -2.68 -4.21 -12.15
C CYS A 137 -2.03 -4.57 -10.81
N PRO A 138 -1.27 -3.63 -10.21
CA PRO A 138 -0.80 -3.78 -8.86
C PRO A 138 -1.96 -3.78 -7.86
N PRO A 139 -1.71 -4.13 -6.59
CA PRO A 139 -2.72 -4.16 -5.55
C PRO A 139 -3.46 -2.84 -5.46
N SER A 140 -4.79 -2.89 -5.45
CA SER A 140 -5.65 -1.71 -5.44
C SER A 140 -5.76 -1.09 -4.05
N GLY A 141 -6.09 0.20 -4.01
CA GLY A 141 -6.03 0.99 -2.77
C GLY A 141 -7.33 1.10 -1.98
N TRP A 142 -8.44 0.53 -2.44
CA TRP A 142 -9.74 0.64 -1.76
C TRP A 142 -10.52 -0.66 -1.81
N MET A 143 -10.68 -1.22 -3.00
CA MET A 143 -11.23 -2.56 -3.21
C MET A 143 -10.11 -3.58 -3.29
N VAL A 144 -10.34 -4.81 -2.85
CA VAL A 144 -9.40 -5.93 -2.98
C VAL A 144 -9.47 -6.46 -4.41
N ASN A 145 -8.33 -6.47 -5.11
CA ASN A 145 -8.19 -7.11 -6.42
C ASN A 145 -7.36 -8.40 -6.32
N ARG A 146 -7.21 -9.12 -7.43
CA ARG A 146 -6.46 -10.39 -7.51
C ARG A 146 -5.05 -10.29 -6.91
N SER A 147 -4.31 -9.24 -7.25
CA SER A 147 -2.94 -9.04 -6.74
C SER A 147 -2.89 -8.73 -5.24
N TYR A 148 -3.89 -8.05 -4.68
CA TYR A 148 -4.00 -7.80 -3.25
C TYR A 148 -4.32 -9.10 -2.51
N HIS A 149 -5.34 -9.82 -2.99
CA HIS A 149 -5.77 -11.10 -2.41
C HIS A 149 -4.67 -12.17 -2.49
N TRP A 150 -3.84 -12.12 -3.52
CA TRP A 150 -2.66 -12.99 -3.62
C TRP A 150 -1.69 -12.79 -2.44
N ARG A 151 -1.51 -11.55 -1.95
CA ARG A 151 -0.64 -11.27 -0.80
C ARG A 151 -1.13 -11.95 0.48
N HIS A 152 -2.46 -12.00 0.65
CA HIS A 152 -3.09 -12.68 1.77
C HIS A 152 -2.69 -14.17 1.82
N HIS A 153 -2.76 -14.86 0.68
CA HIS A 153 -2.38 -16.29 0.58
C HIS A 153 -0.88 -16.53 0.70
N PHE A 154 -0.07 -15.75 -0.02
CA PHE A 154 1.30 -16.15 -0.38
C PHE A 154 2.40 -15.17 0.05
N ASP A 155 2.07 -13.96 0.51
CA ASP A 155 3.07 -13.01 0.99
C ASP A 155 3.25 -13.12 2.51
N ASN A 156 2.24 -12.70 3.27
CA ASN A 156 2.23 -12.87 4.72
C ASN A 156 0.79 -13.09 5.18
N GLN A 157 0.50 -14.32 5.60
CA GLN A 157 -0.82 -14.73 6.10
C GLN A 157 -1.23 -14.02 7.41
N LYS A 158 -0.32 -13.28 8.06
CA LYS A 158 -0.64 -12.42 9.20
C LYS A 158 -0.83 -10.94 8.80
N ALA A 159 -1.17 -10.70 7.54
CA ALA A 159 -1.47 -9.40 6.97
C ALA A 159 -2.50 -9.55 5.84
N TYR A 160 -2.98 -8.43 5.29
CA TYR A 160 -3.89 -8.40 4.13
C TYR A 160 -5.21 -9.14 4.39
N TYR A 161 -5.93 -8.79 5.44
CA TYR A 161 -7.16 -9.46 5.88
C TYR A 161 -8.45 -8.98 5.20
N GLY A 162 -8.40 -7.93 4.39
CA GLY A 162 -9.58 -7.38 3.71
C GLY A 162 -10.21 -8.37 2.74
N GLY A 163 -11.54 -8.47 2.76
CA GLY A 163 -12.32 -9.30 1.85
C GLY A 163 -12.64 -8.58 0.53
N THR A 164 -13.45 -7.52 0.57
CA THR A 164 -13.86 -6.71 -0.60
C THR A 164 -13.21 -5.34 -0.49
N LEU A 165 -13.17 -4.78 0.72
CA LEU A 165 -12.59 -3.48 1.01
C LEU A 165 -11.27 -3.67 1.76
N THR A 166 -10.29 -2.81 1.49
CA THR A 166 -9.01 -2.81 2.23
C THR A 166 -9.11 -2.03 3.55
N LEU A 167 -10.31 -1.61 3.97
CA LEU A 167 -10.50 -0.61 5.02
C LEU A 167 -9.92 -1.07 6.37
N VAL A 168 -10.24 -2.29 6.80
CA VAL A 168 -9.75 -2.85 8.07
C VAL A 168 -8.22 -2.94 8.04
N ASP A 169 -7.64 -3.39 6.93
CA ASP A 169 -6.18 -3.45 6.78
C ASP A 169 -5.51 -2.08 6.90
N LYS A 170 -6.13 -1.04 6.33
CA LYS A 170 -5.62 0.33 6.43
C LYS A 170 -5.73 0.89 7.84
N LEU A 171 -6.76 0.54 8.61
CA LEU A 171 -6.88 0.97 10.00
C LEU A 171 -5.83 0.27 10.89
N MET A 172 -5.69 -1.04 10.70
CA MET A 172 -4.81 -1.90 11.50
C MET A 172 -3.33 -1.78 11.11
N GLY A 173 -3.01 -1.23 9.93
CA GLY A 173 -1.64 -1.18 9.43
C GLY A 173 -1.15 -2.54 8.92
N THR A 174 -2.05 -3.33 8.35
CA THR A 174 -1.79 -4.67 7.77
C THR A 174 -1.92 -4.68 6.25
N ALA A 175 -2.10 -3.51 5.62
CA ALA A 175 -2.24 -3.37 4.16
C ALA A 175 -0.93 -3.49 3.39
N LEU A 176 0.21 -3.41 4.09
CA LEU A 176 1.55 -3.76 3.60
C LEU A 176 2.35 -4.39 4.74
N SER A 177 2.84 -5.61 4.52
CA SER A 177 3.77 -6.26 5.44
C SER A 177 5.22 -5.94 5.10
N LEU A 178 5.99 -5.50 6.09
CA LEU A 178 7.44 -5.27 5.98
C LEU A 178 8.26 -6.48 6.47
N GLN A 179 7.63 -7.40 7.21
CA GLN A 179 8.27 -8.58 7.77
C GLN A 179 8.84 -9.46 6.65
N GLY A 180 10.14 -9.75 6.71
CA GLY A 180 10.82 -10.61 5.75
C GLY A 180 11.08 -10.00 4.37
N LYS A 181 10.67 -8.74 4.14
CA LYS A 181 10.91 -8.02 2.88
C LYS A 181 12.36 -7.60 2.74
N THR A 182 12.90 -7.68 1.53
CA THR A 182 14.21 -7.11 1.20
C THR A 182 14.05 -5.67 0.74
N ILE A 183 14.61 -4.71 1.48
CA ILE A 183 14.33 -3.29 1.29
C ILE A 183 15.65 -2.52 1.16
N ALA A 184 15.83 -1.80 0.05
CA ALA A 184 17.01 -0.95 -0.16
C ALA A 184 16.67 0.53 0.00
N VAL A 185 17.59 1.30 0.59
CA VAL A 185 17.42 2.76 0.79
C VAL A 185 18.59 3.51 0.16
N THR A 186 18.32 4.45 -0.74
CA THR A 186 19.35 5.36 -1.29
C THR A 186 19.59 6.55 -0.37
N GLY A 187 20.80 7.12 -0.40
CA GLY A 187 21.19 8.14 0.58
C GLY A 187 21.22 7.57 2.00
N ALA A 188 21.55 6.28 2.13
CA ALA A 188 21.48 5.50 3.36
C ALA A 188 22.36 6.06 4.50
N SER A 189 23.48 6.71 4.17
CA SER A 189 24.35 7.34 5.17
C SER A 189 23.79 8.66 5.72
N GLY A 190 22.79 9.25 5.08
CA GLY A 190 22.14 10.48 5.55
C GLY A 190 21.22 10.24 6.74
N THR A 191 20.85 11.31 7.45
CA THR A 191 20.07 11.23 8.70
C THR A 191 18.76 10.46 8.53
N LEU A 192 17.97 10.76 7.50
CA LEU A 192 16.72 10.03 7.22
C LEU A 192 16.97 8.60 6.71
N GLY A 193 18.03 8.40 5.91
CA GLY A 193 18.40 7.07 5.41
C GLY A 193 18.68 6.10 6.55
N GLN A 194 19.49 6.52 7.52
CA GLN A 194 19.80 5.70 8.72
C GLN A 194 18.55 5.43 9.56
N SER A 195 17.70 6.44 9.81
CA SER A 195 16.44 6.25 10.54
C SER A 195 15.48 5.29 9.84
N LEU A 196 15.36 5.37 8.51
CA LEU A 196 14.56 4.42 7.73
C LEU A 196 15.10 2.99 7.88
N LEU A 197 16.41 2.79 7.68
CA LEU A 197 17.02 1.47 7.83
C LEU A 197 16.79 0.88 9.23
N TYR A 198 16.97 1.69 10.28
CA TYR A 198 16.69 1.29 11.65
C TYR A 198 15.24 0.82 11.85
N HIS A 199 14.25 1.66 11.50
CA HIS A 199 12.83 1.32 11.71
C HIS A 199 12.34 0.18 10.83
N LEU A 200 12.87 0.04 9.62
CA LEU A 200 12.58 -1.09 8.73
C LEU A 200 13.08 -2.40 9.34
N GLN A 201 14.30 -2.41 9.89
CA GLN A 201 14.87 -3.58 10.55
C GLN A 201 14.09 -3.95 11.81
N GLN A 202 13.67 -2.96 12.62
CA GLN A 202 12.80 -3.19 13.78
C GLN A 202 11.45 -3.83 13.42
N ARG A 203 10.99 -3.64 12.18
CA ARG A 203 9.78 -4.28 11.62
C ARG A 203 10.07 -5.59 10.88
N GLY A 204 11.26 -6.16 11.08
CA GLY A 204 11.65 -7.47 10.56
C GLY A 204 12.01 -7.49 9.07
N ALA A 205 12.28 -6.33 8.46
CA ALA A 205 12.78 -6.26 7.09
C ALA A 205 14.27 -6.59 7.01
N LYS A 206 14.70 -7.13 5.87
CA LYS A 206 16.10 -7.31 5.49
C LYS A 206 16.56 -6.06 4.75
N VAL A 207 17.31 -5.20 5.44
CA VAL A 207 17.65 -3.87 4.93
C VAL A 207 18.98 -3.85 4.17
N ILE A 208 19.04 -3.03 3.11
CA ILE A 208 20.22 -2.80 2.28
C ILE A 208 20.47 -1.29 2.18
N ALA A 209 21.69 -0.86 2.49
CA ALA A 209 22.12 0.51 2.39
C ALA A 209 22.72 0.79 1.01
N LEU A 210 22.18 1.77 0.27
CA LEU A 210 22.75 2.28 -0.97
C LEU A 210 23.29 3.70 -0.71
N THR A 211 24.61 3.86 -0.76
CA THR A 211 25.28 5.11 -0.37
C THR A 211 26.35 5.51 -1.39
N SER A 212 26.68 6.79 -1.47
CA SER A 212 27.82 7.28 -2.25
C SER A 212 29.13 7.36 -1.46
N GLN A 213 29.10 6.98 -0.19
CA GLN A 213 30.28 6.95 0.67
C GLN A 213 30.95 5.58 0.63
N GLU A 214 32.27 5.55 0.65
CA GLU A 214 33.08 4.33 0.76
C GLU A 214 33.18 3.85 2.21
N GLN A 215 32.03 3.76 2.88
CA GLN A 215 31.94 3.32 4.27
C GLN A 215 30.71 2.43 4.44
N THR A 216 30.88 1.35 5.21
CA THR A 216 29.75 0.52 5.63
C THR A 216 28.83 1.32 6.55
N VAL A 217 27.55 1.38 6.22
CA VAL A 217 26.55 2.01 7.07
C VAL A 217 26.32 1.12 8.29
N THR A 218 26.47 1.68 9.48
CA THR A 218 26.22 1.01 10.76
C THR A 218 25.02 1.63 11.46
N LEU A 219 24.14 0.79 12.00
CA LEU A 219 23.01 1.22 12.82
C LEU A 219 23.34 1.00 14.30
N SER A 220 22.98 1.97 15.14
CA SER A 220 23.03 1.77 16.60
C SER A 220 21.72 1.14 17.05
N VAL A 221 21.77 -0.10 17.55
CA VAL A 221 20.61 -0.83 18.08
C VAL A 221 20.95 -1.23 19.51
N ASN A 222 20.20 -0.71 20.49
CA ASN A 222 20.43 -0.98 21.92
C ASN A 222 21.87 -0.74 22.41
N GLY A 223 22.58 0.21 21.79
CA GLY A 223 23.98 0.52 22.11
C GLY A 223 25.01 -0.34 21.37
N GLU A 224 24.58 -1.33 20.59
CA GLU A 224 25.46 -2.12 19.71
C GLU A 224 25.48 -1.54 18.29
N SER A 225 26.65 -1.54 17.68
CA SER A 225 26.84 -1.11 16.28
C SER A 225 26.64 -2.31 15.36
N LEU A 226 25.54 -2.32 14.61
CA LEU A 226 25.22 -3.37 13.67
C LEU A 226 25.54 -2.92 12.24
N PRO A 227 26.45 -3.60 11.52
CA PRO A 227 26.71 -3.29 10.12
C PRO A 227 25.53 -3.70 9.25
N VAL A 228 25.13 -2.82 8.34
CA VAL A 228 24.12 -3.09 7.31
C VAL A 228 24.80 -3.47 6.02
N LYS A 229 24.23 -4.43 5.28
CA LYS A 229 24.68 -4.75 3.93
C LYS A 229 24.67 -3.48 3.08
N THR A 230 25.85 -3.02 2.69
CA THR A 230 26.05 -1.71 2.06
C THR A 230 26.61 -1.88 0.65
N PHE A 231 26.02 -1.17 -0.32
CA PHE A 231 26.56 -1.01 -1.66
C PHE A 231 26.89 0.46 -1.90
N THR A 232 28.14 0.70 -2.28
CA THR A 232 28.59 2.02 -2.71
C THR A 232 28.26 2.20 -4.19
N TRP A 233 27.68 3.35 -4.55
CA TRP A 233 27.33 3.70 -5.92
C TRP A 233 27.45 5.21 -6.13
N GLN A 234 27.43 5.67 -7.39
CA GLN A 234 27.51 7.09 -7.71
C GLN A 234 26.40 7.50 -8.68
N VAL A 235 25.99 8.76 -8.57
CA VAL A 235 25.09 9.38 -9.55
C VAL A 235 25.73 9.33 -10.94
N SER A 236 24.90 9.12 -11.95
CA SER A 236 25.28 8.82 -13.34
C SER A 236 25.88 7.43 -13.57
N LYS A 237 25.99 6.60 -12.51
CA LYS A 237 26.39 5.19 -12.58
C LYS A 237 25.30 4.27 -12.03
N GLU A 238 24.03 4.66 -12.10
CA GLU A 238 22.92 3.91 -11.51
C GLU A 238 22.87 2.47 -12.03
N SER A 239 23.28 2.23 -13.29
CA SER A 239 23.33 0.90 -13.92
C SER A 239 24.15 -0.14 -13.14
N GLU A 240 25.13 0.28 -12.32
CA GLU A 240 25.92 -0.60 -11.46
C GLU A 240 25.05 -1.27 -10.37
N LEU A 241 23.91 -0.66 -10.03
CA LEU A 241 22.97 -1.20 -9.05
C LEU A 241 22.00 -2.23 -9.65
N ALA A 242 21.91 -2.38 -10.98
CA ALA A 242 20.91 -3.22 -11.62
C ALA A 242 20.86 -4.67 -11.07
N PRO A 243 21.99 -5.39 -10.87
CA PRO A 243 21.96 -6.75 -10.31
C PRO A 243 21.39 -6.81 -8.89
N HIS A 244 21.49 -5.71 -8.14
CA HIS A 244 21.00 -5.63 -6.77
C HIS A 244 19.51 -5.31 -6.70
N LEU A 245 18.92 -4.71 -7.74
CA LEU A 245 17.50 -4.34 -7.79
C LEU A 245 16.58 -5.56 -8.02
N GLU A 246 17.08 -6.61 -8.67
CA GLU A 246 16.30 -7.81 -9.04
C GLU A 246 15.61 -8.47 -7.83
N ASN A 247 16.31 -8.57 -6.71
CA ASN A 247 15.84 -9.28 -5.52
C ASN A 247 15.18 -8.38 -4.47
N LEU A 248 14.99 -7.09 -4.77
CA LEU A 248 14.35 -6.16 -3.85
C LEU A 248 12.83 -6.30 -3.91
N ASP A 249 12.21 -6.34 -2.73
CA ASP A 249 10.78 -6.11 -2.59
C ASP A 249 10.47 -4.62 -2.58
N ILE A 250 11.27 -3.79 -1.89
CA ILE A 250 11.01 -2.35 -1.81
C ILE A 250 12.28 -1.54 -2.07
N LEU A 251 12.19 -0.55 -2.96
CA LEU A 251 13.25 0.44 -3.18
C LEU A 251 12.81 1.81 -2.68
N ILE A 252 13.57 2.40 -1.76
CA ILE A 252 13.34 3.75 -1.25
C ILE A 252 14.35 4.71 -1.88
N LEU A 253 13.85 5.58 -2.77
CA LEU A 253 14.61 6.62 -3.44
C LEU A 253 14.62 7.89 -2.56
N ASN A 254 15.65 8.03 -1.74
CA ASN A 254 15.78 9.06 -0.72
C ASN A 254 16.99 9.98 -0.91
N HIS A 255 17.97 9.60 -1.73
CA HIS A 255 19.13 10.46 -2.00
C HIS A 255 18.72 11.83 -2.54
N GLY A 256 19.53 12.84 -2.22
CA GLY A 256 19.30 14.21 -2.67
C GLY A 256 20.35 15.17 -2.14
N ILE A 257 20.37 16.37 -2.71
CA ILE A 257 21.23 17.49 -2.32
C ILE A 257 20.41 18.78 -2.25
N ASN A 258 20.97 19.76 -1.55
CA ASN A 258 20.44 21.10 -1.47
C ASN A 258 21.60 22.07 -1.76
N VAL A 259 21.49 22.83 -2.84
CA VAL A 259 22.48 23.86 -3.25
C VAL A 259 22.12 25.25 -2.70
N HIS A 260 21.18 25.31 -1.75
CA HIS A 260 20.76 26.51 -1.04
C HIS A 260 20.34 27.64 -2.00
N GLN A 261 21.06 28.76 -1.99
CA GLN A 261 20.75 29.96 -2.79
C GLN A 261 21.53 30.01 -4.11
N GLU A 262 22.36 29.00 -4.41
CA GLU A 262 23.11 28.95 -5.65
C GLU A 262 22.17 28.88 -6.87
N ARG A 263 22.59 29.54 -7.95
CA ARG A 263 21.83 29.69 -9.20
C ARG A 263 22.71 29.56 -10.45
N THR A 264 23.92 29.04 -10.30
CA THR A 264 24.85 28.83 -11.42
C THR A 264 24.36 27.69 -12.32
N ALA A 265 24.83 27.65 -13.57
CA ALA A 265 24.53 26.55 -14.49
C ALA A 265 24.91 25.19 -13.89
N ASP A 266 26.07 25.11 -13.22
CA ASP A 266 26.54 23.90 -12.55
C ASP A 266 25.63 23.50 -11.39
N ALA A 267 25.16 24.46 -10.57
CA ALA A 267 24.23 24.17 -9.48
C ALA A 267 22.87 23.69 -9.98
N ILE A 268 22.38 24.25 -11.10
CA ILE A 268 21.16 23.80 -11.77
C ILE A 268 21.34 22.36 -12.24
N ALA A 269 22.38 22.10 -13.05
CA ALA A 269 22.66 20.78 -13.61
C ALA A 269 22.81 19.73 -12.49
N LYS A 270 23.58 20.05 -11.45
CA LYS A 270 23.80 19.16 -10.30
C LYS A 270 22.51 18.90 -9.52
N SER A 271 21.69 19.92 -9.27
CA SER A 271 20.42 19.75 -8.55
C SER A 271 19.48 18.81 -9.31
N TYR A 272 19.29 19.01 -10.61
CA TYR A 272 18.45 18.14 -11.44
C TYR A 272 19.03 16.74 -11.59
N GLU A 273 20.33 16.62 -11.83
CA GLU A 273 20.97 15.32 -12.02
C GLU A 273 20.83 14.45 -10.77
N VAL A 274 21.06 15.01 -9.59
CA VAL A 274 20.96 14.25 -8.33
C VAL A 274 19.51 14.07 -7.86
N ASN A 275 18.75 15.16 -7.76
CA ASN A 275 17.42 15.09 -7.14
C ASN A 275 16.34 14.55 -8.09
N THR A 276 16.52 14.66 -9.40
CA THR A 276 15.48 14.31 -10.39
C THR A 276 15.92 13.13 -11.25
N LEU A 277 16.97 13.29 -12.06
CA LEU A 277 17.31 12.33 -13.11
C LEU A 277 17.88 11.01 -12.57
N SER A 278 18.74 11.06 -11.55
CA SER A 278 19.24 9.86 -10.85
C SER A 278 18.11 9.05 -10.23
N SER A 279 17.22 9.71 -9.48
CA SER A 279 16.04 9.06 -8.91
C SER A 279 15.14 8.47 -9.99
N TRP A 280 14.93 9.19 -11.10
CA TRP A 280 14.15 8.70 -12.23
C TRP A 280 14.77 7.46 -12.90
N ARG A 281 16.09 7.46 -13.16
CA ARG A 281 16.79 6.30 -13.74
C ARG A 281 16.69 5.07 -12.82
N LEU A 282 16.87 5.25 -11.50
CA LEU A 282 16.70 4.16 -10.54
C LEU A 282 15.26 3.65 -10.46
N LEU A 283 14.27 4.55 -10.54
CA LEU A 283 12.86 4.18 -10.61
C LEU A 283 12.61 3.27 -11.82
N GLU A 284 12.98 3.70 -13.03
CA GLU A 284 12.73 2.92 -14.26
C GLU A 284 13.47 1.58 -14.25
N MET A 285 14.73 1.55 -13.82
CA MET A 285 15.45 0.29 -13.68
C MET A 285 14.77 -0.66 -12.69
N PHE A 286 14.29 -0.18 -11.55
CA PHE A 286 13.57 -1.03 -10.61
C PHE A 286 12.25 -1.53 -11.19
N LEU A 287 11.48 -0.67 -11.88
CA LEU A 287 10.24 -1.08 -12.54
C LEU A 287 10.50 -2.15 -13.61
N SER A 288 11.64 -2.13 -14.30
CA SER A 288 12.02 -3.17 -15.29
C SER A 288 12.26 -4.57 -14.69
N THR A 289 12.40 -4.66 -13.36
CA THR A 289 12.52 -5.92 -12.63
C THR A 289 11.16 -6.52 -12.24
N VAL A 290 10.05 -5.84 -12.53
CA VAL A 290 8.69 -6.32 -12.23
C VAL A 290 8.22 -7.18 -13.41
N ARG A 291 8.35 -8.51 -13.30
CA ARG A 291 8.13 -9.43 -14.44
C ARG A 291 7.08 -10.51 -14.16
N THR A 292 6.87 -10.85 -12.90
CA THR A 292 5.97 -11.92 -12.48
C THR A 292 4.77 -11.38 -11.68
N ASN A 293 3.74 -12.21 -11.52
CA ASN A 293 2.60 -11.92 -10.62
C ASN A 293 3.07 -11.61 -9.20
N GLN A 294 4.07 -12.35 -8.72
CA GLN A 294 4.67 -12.12 -7.41
C GLN A 294 5.30 -10.73 -7.33
N ASP A 295 6.01 -10.29 -8.39
CA ASP A 295 6.61 -8.96 -8.41
C ASP A 295 5.54 -7.86 -8.43
N ILE A 296 4.52 -7.99 -9.27
CA ILE A 296 3.39 -7.03 -9.35
C ILE A 296 2.72 -6.90 -7.98
N ALA A 297 2.54 -8.01 -7.28
CA ALA A 297 1.91 -8.03 -5.97
C ALA A 297 2.82 -7.47 -4.86
N ARG A 298 4.12 -7.79 -4.84
CA ARG A 298 5.02 -7.51 -3.71
C ARG A 298 5.88 -6.27 -3.88
N LYS A 299 6.31 -5.96 -5.10
CA LYS A 299 7.29 -4.89 -5.32
C LYS A 299 6.67 -3.53 -5.08
N GLU A 300 7.41 -2.64 -4.41
CA GLU A 300 7.04 -1.23 -4.26
C GLU A 300 8.26 -0.32 -4.41
N VAL A 301 8.04 0.90 -4.89
CA VAL A 301 9.08 1.94 -4.92
C VAL A 301 8.55 3.20 -4.25
N TRP A 302 9.34 3.75 -3.33
CA TRP A 302 8.96 4.91 -2.53
C TRP A 302 9.90 6.06 -2.87
N VAL A 303 9.35 7.14 -3.40
CA VAL A 303 10.13 8.26 -3.92
C VAL A 303 10.03 9.45 -2.99
N ASN A 304 11.16 9.87 -2.43
CA ASN A 304 11.25 11.07 -1.60
C ASN A 304 11.22 12.33 -2.49
N THR A 305 10.05 12.96 -2.55
CA THR A 305 9.87 14.23 -3.23
C THR A 305 10.09 15.36 -2.23
N SER A 306 9.07 16.16 -1.90
CA SER A 306 9.09 17.16 -0.84
C SER A 306 7.72 17.85 -0.74
N GLU A 307 7.40 18.45 0.40
CA GLU A 307 6.33 19.47 0.48
C GLU A 307 6.53 20.64 -0.51
N ALA A 308 7.76 20.84 -0.99
CA ALA A 308 8.10 21.82 -2.01
C ALA A 308 7.27 21.63 -3.31
N GLU A 309 6.65 20.47 -3.52
CA GLU A 309 5.71 20.26 -4.63
C GLU A 309 4.53 21.25 -4.65
N VAL A 310 4.09 21.72 -3.48
CA VAL A 310 2.93 22.62 -3.34
C VAL A 310 3.18 23.81 -2.41
N SER A 311 4.38 23.93 -1.87
CA SER A 311 4.79 25.02 -0.99
C SER A 311 6.15 25.56 -1.43
N PRO A 312 6.45 26.84 -1.16
CA PRO A 312 7.78 27.37 -1.43
C PRO A 312 8.80 26.74 -0.49
N ALA A 313 9.97 26.38 -1.01
CA ALA A 313 11.15 26.08 -0.20
C ALA A 313 12.09 27.29 -0.27
N PHE A 314 12.80 27.57 0.84
CA PHE A 314 13.86 28.59 0.86
C PHE A 314 15.15 28.14 0.12
N SER A 315 14.99 27.30 -0.91
CA SER A 315 16.02 26.89 -1.87
C SER A 315 15.35 26.66 -3.24
N PRO A 316 15.45 27.63 -4.17
CA PRO A 316 14.75 27.55 -5.45
C PRO A 316 15.12 26.33 -6.29
N LEU A 317 16.40 25.95 -6.37
CA LEU A 317 16.81 24.79 -7.18
C LEU A 317 16.42 23.44 -6.56
N TYR A 318 16.35 23.36 -5.22
CA TYR A 318 15.79 22.20 -4.54
C TYR A 318 14.30 22.07 -4.84
N GLU A 319 13.55 23.18 -4.74
CA GLU A 319 12.13 23.24 -5.05
C GLU A 319 11.84 22.80 -6.49
N LEU A 320 12.53 23.38 -7.48
CA LEU A 320 12.35 23.05 -8.89
C LEU A 320 12.64 21.57 -9.17
N SER A 321 13.79 21.06 -8.71
CA SER A 321 14.17 19.66 -8.96
C SER A 321 13.22 18.65 -8.29
N LYS A 322 12.76 18.92 -7.05
CA LYS A 322 11.79 18.06 -6.36
C LYS A 322 10.39 18.14 -6.96
N ARG A 323 9.95 19.31 -7.43
CA ARG A 323 8.70 19.46 -8.20
C ARG A 323 8.72 18.64 -9.47
N THR A 324 9.79 18.77 -10.27
CA THR A 324 9.95 17.99 -11.50
C THR A 324 9.94 16.49 -11.23
N LEU A 325 10.66 16.02 -10.19
CA LEU A 325 10.59 14.61 -9.80
C LEU A 325 9.16 14.18 -9.43
N GLY A 326 8.46 15.00 -8.64
CA GLY A 326 7.10 14.73 -8.22
C GLY A 326 6.11 14.57 -9.37
N ASP A 327 6.23 15.43 -10.39
CA ASP A 327 5.41 15.39 -11.60
C ASP A 327 5.74 14.19 -12.49
N LEU A 328 7.03 13.89 -12.69
CA LEU A 328 7.47 12.67 -13.42
C LEU A 328 6.93 11.40 -12.75
N VAL A 329 6.97 11.33 -11.41
CA VAL A 329 6.40 10.20 -10.66
C VAL A 329 4.87 10.13 -10.80
N THR A 330 4.16 11.27 -10.81
CA THR A 330 2.71 11.28 -11.07
C THR A 330 2.38 10.75 -12.45
N LEU A 331 3.15 11.15 -13.47
CA LEU A 331 2.97 10.66 -14.83
C LEU A 331 3.23 9.15 -14.89
N ARG A 332 4.34 8.68 -14.31
CA ARG A 332 4.71 7.27 -14.35
C ARG A 332 3.75 6.34 -13.61
N ARG A 333 3.03 6.85 -12.62
CA ARG A 333 2.02 6.10 -11.87
C ARG A 333 0.82 5.66 -12.71
N LEU A 334 0.60 6.25 -13.89
CA LEU A 334 -0.52 5.87 -14.74
C LEU A 334 -0.43 4.43 -15.24
N ASP A 335 0.79 3.93 -15.42
CA ASP A 335 1.08 2.64 -16.03
C ASP A 335 2.21 1.86 -15.30
N ALA A 336 2.55 2.26 -14.07
CA ALA A 336 3.55 1.55 -13.27
C ALA A 336 3.11 0.11 -12.95
N PRO A 337 3.98 -0.90 -13.15
CA PRO A 337 3.64 -2.31 -12.95
C PRO A 337 3.56 -2.73 -11.48
N CYS A 338 3.98 -1.86 -10.55
CA CYS A 338 3.96 -2.11 -9.11
C CYS A 338 3.52 -0.85 -8.35
N VAL A 339 3.36 -0.92 -7.02
CA VAL A 339 2.95 0.26 -6.24
C VAL A 339 4.09 1.28 -6.19
N VAL A 340 3.79 2.53 -6.57
CA VAL A 340 4.70 3.68 -6.44
C VAL A 340 4.17 4.63 -5.36
N ARG A 341 4.93 4.87 -4.30
CA ARG A 341 4.59 5.82 -3.22
C ARG A 341 5.41 7.10 -3.37
N LYS A 342 4.80 8.24 -3.02
CA LYS A 342 5.48 9.53 -2.89
C LYS A 342 5.60 9.86 -1.42
N LEU A 343 6.78 10.29 -1.00
CA LEU A 343 7.07 10.78 0.34
C LEU A 343 7.20 12.29 0.26
N ILE A 344 6.15 12.98 0.72
CA ILE A 344 6.00 14.44 0.71
C ILE A 344 6.42 14.92 2.09
N LEU A 345 7.72 15.15 2.23
CA LEU A 345 8.33 15.45 3.53
C LEU A 345 8.51 16.96 3.72
N GLY A 346 8.14 17.42 4.90
CA GLY A 346 8.42 18.76 5.39
C GLY A 346 9.79 18.89 6.06
N PRO A 347 10.05 20.00 6.75
CA PRO A 347 11.38 20.32 7.26
C PRO A 347 11.75 19.43 8.46
N PHE A 348 12.61 18.43 8.22
CA PHE A 348 13.25 17.64 9.26
C PHE A 348 14.74 17.95 9.36
N LYS A 349 15.29 17.83 10.57
CA LYS A 349 16.68 18.13 10.88
C LYS A 349 17.61 17.14 10.17
N SER A 350 18.49 17.66 9.32
CA SER A 350 19.47 16.88 8.57
C SER A 350 20.62 17.77 8.10
N ASN A 351 21.65 17.18 7.50
CA ASN A 351 22.73 17.95 6.87
C ASN A 351 22.22 18.85 5.73
N LEU A 352 21.14 18.45 5.04
CA LEU A 352 20.51 19.24 3.98
C LEU A 352 19.62 20.37 4.50
N ASN A 353 19.17 20.26 5.76
CA ASN A 353 18.32 21.23 6.43
C ASN A 353 18.61 21.28 7.94
N PRO A 354 19.67 22.00 8.37
CA PRO A 354 20.07 22.07 9.77
C PRO A 354 19.00 22.71 10.69
N ILE A 355 18.14 23.56 10.13
CA ILE A 355 17.05 24.28 10.82
C ILE A 355 15.73 23.49 10.84
N GLY A 356 15.72 22.25 10.36
CA GLY A 356 14.53 21.42 10.35
C GLY A 356 13.96 21.17 11.76
N VAL A 357 12.63 21.15 11.87
CA VAL A 357 11.91 21.12 13.15
C VAL A 357 11.60 19.69 13.59
N MET A 358 11.33 18.80 12.63
CA MET A 358 11.04 17.39 12.91
C MET A 358 12.35 16.59 13.03
N SER A 359 12.36 15.51 13.83
CA SER A 359 13.48 14.56 13.83
C SER A 359 13.35 13.57 12.67
N ALA A 360 14.48 13.18 12.08
CA ALA A 360 14.50 12.14 11.04
C ALA A 360 13.93 10.80 11.55
N ASP A 361 14.13 10.51 12.84
CA ASP A 361 13.59 9.32 13.50
C ASP A 361 12.05 9.30 13.47
N TRP A 362 11.43 10.39 13.93
CA TRP A 362 9.97 10.51 13.92
C TRP A 362 9.42 10.48 12.49
N VAL A 363 10.07 11.16 11.55
CA VAL A 363 9.68 11.15 10.14
C VAL A 363 9.72 9.74 9.56
N ALA A 364 10.79 8.97 9.79
CA ALA A 364 10.91 7.59 9.36
C ALA A 364 9.78 6.71 9.95
N GLN A 365 9.48 6.85 11.24
CA GLN A 365 8.37 6.12 11.87
C GLN A 365 7.03 6.43 11.21
N GLN A 366 6.74 7.71 10.95
CA GLN A 366 5.49 8.11 10.29
C GLN A 366 5.41 7.59 8.86
N ILE A 367 6.51 7.64 8.09
CA ILE A 367 6.57 7.06 6.74
C ILE A 367 6.16 5.59 6.80
N LEU A 368 6.78 4.80 7.68
CA LEU A 368 6.46 3.38 7.76
C LEU A 368 5.03 3.14 8.28
N ASN A 369 4.53 3.94 9.23
CA ASN A 369 3.16 3.84 9.75
C ASN A 369 2.11 4.11 8.67
N LEU A 370 2.36 5.07 7.79
CA LEU A 370 1.46 5.42 6.70
C LEU A 370 1.59 4.41 5.54
N ALA A 371 2.79 3.91 5.27
CA ALA A 371 3.03 2.88 4.27
C ALA A 371 2.31 1.56 4.62
N THR A 372 2.39 1.09 5.87
CA THR A 372 1.69 -0.15 6.30
C THR A 372 0.16 -0.01 6.28
N ARG A 373 -0.36 1.23 6.20
CA ARG A 373 -1.78 1.57 6.02
C ARG A 373 -2.14 1.86 4.56
N ASP A 374 -1.26 1.50 3.63
CA ASP A 374 -1.38 1.72 2.20
C ASP A 374 -1.70 3.18 1.81
N VAL A 375 -1.09 4.15 2.51
CA VAL A 375 -1.10 5.55 2.05
C VAL A 375 -0.08 5.68 0.92
N ARG A 376 -0.53 6.07 -0.27
CA ARG A 376 0.35 6.19 -1.47
C ARG A 376 1.00 7.57 -1.60
N ASN A 377 0.38 8.58 -1.01
CA ASN A 377 0.94 9.93 -0.88
C ASN A 377 1.20 10.18 0.59
N ILE A 378 2.40 9.82 1.03
CA ILE A 378 2.81 9.87 2.44
C ILE A 378 3.25 11.29 2.73
N ILE A 379 2.36 12.08 3.32
CA ILE A 379 2.64 13.45 3.73
C ILE A 379 3.07 13.44 5.20
N VAL A 380 4.28 13.91 5.46
CA VAL A 380 4.83 14.06 6.82
C VAL A 380 5.43 15.44 6.94
N THR A 381 4.64 16.38 7.46
CA THR A 381 5.04 17.77 7.66
C THR A 381 4.30 18.42 8.82
N ILE A 382 4.87 19.52 9.32
CA ILE A 382 4.24 20.46 10.26
C ILE A 382 3.35 21.48 9.54
N ASN A 383 3.43 21.61 8.21
CA ASN A 383 2.63 22.55 7.45
C ASN A 383 1.23 21.99 7.17
N PRO A 384 0.16 22.50 7.81
CA PRO A 384 -1.19 21.96 7.63
C PRO A 384 -1.71 22.15 6.20
N ILE A 385 -1.24 23.17 5.48
CA ILE A 385 -1.68 23.49 4.12
C ILE A 385 -1.31 22.36 3.16
N THR A 386 -0.16 21.70 3.36
CA THR A 386 0.30 20.61 2.49
C THR A 386 -0.69 19.43 2.47
N TYR A 387 -1.37 19.14 3.59
CA TYR A 387 -2.38 18.07 3.64
C TYR A 387 -3.63 18.37 2.82
N LEU A 388 -3.91 19.64 2.52
CA LEU A 388 -5.01 20.07 1.66
C LEU A 388 -4.54 20.29 0.20
N ALA A 389 -3.47 21.05 0.02
CA ALA A 389 -2.99 21.48 -1.28
C ALA A 389 -2.41 20.32 -2.10
N PHE A 390 -1.68 19.39 -1.45
CA PHE A 390 -1.04 18.30 -2.18
C PHE A 390 -2.06 17.34 -2.83
N PRO A 391 -3.10 16.83 -2.13
CA PRO A 391 -4.12 16.00 -2.78
C PRO A 391 -4.82 16.69 -3.94
N VAL A 392 -5.12 17.99 -3.83
CA VAL A 392 -5.75 18.78 -4.89
C VAL A 392 -4.82 18.87 -6.11
N LYS A 393 -3.55 19.24 -5.90
CA LYS A 393 -2.53 19.27 -6.96
C LYS A 393 -2.37 17.91 -7.63
N GLU A 394 -2.18 16.86 -6.84
CA GLU A 394 -2.01 15.49 -7.37
C GLU A 394 -3.20 15.04 -8.20
N PHE A 395 -4.44 15.36 -7.77
CA PHE A 395 -5.65 15.05 -8.51
C PHE A 395 -5.66 15.73 -9.89
N PHE A 396 -5.46 17.05 -9.95
CA PHE A 396 -5.51 17.78 -11.22
C PHE A 396 -4.35 17.42 -12.16
N VAL A 397 -3.14 17.24 -11.64
CA VAL A 397 -1.98 16.81 -12.44
C VAL A 397 -2.19 15.40 -12.99
N SER A 398 -2.65 14.46 -12.15
CA SER A 398 -2.95 13.10 -12.62
C SER A 398 -4.10 13.08 -13.63
N LEU A 399 -5.13 13.91 -13.45
CA LEU A 399 -6.24 14.04 -14.40
C LEU A 399 -5.74 14.59 -15.73
N TYR A 400 -4.94 15.65 -15.71
CA TYR A 400 -4.31 16.20 -16.92
C TYR A 400 -3.52 15.12 -17.66
N TYR A 401 -2.63 14.39 -16.99
CA TYR A 401 -1.86 13.36 -17.66
C TYR A 401 -2.74 12.26 -18.27
N ARG A 402 -3.74 11.76 -17.54
CA ARG A 402 -4.68 10.78 -18.11
C ARG A 402 -5.35 11.30 -19.37
N LEU A 403 -5.85 12.54 -19.37
CA LEU A 403 -6.55 13.10 -20.52
C LEU A 403 -5.66 13.31 -21.76
N PHE A 404 -4.35 13.49 -21.58
CA PHE A 404 -3.43 13.92 -22.64
C PHE A 404 -2.28 12.94 -22.93
N SER A 405 -2.27 11.76 -22.33
CA SER A 405 -1.22 10.73 -22.55
C SER A 405 -1.79 9.34 -22.88
N HIS A 406 -2.99 9.30 -23.47
CA HIS A 406 -3.65 8.05 -23.88
C HIS A 406 -3.05 7.42 -25.13
#